data_AF-A0A814JFG7-F1
#
_entry.id   AF-A0A814JFG7-F1
#
_cell.length_a   1.000
_cell.length_b   1.000
_cell.length_c   1.000
_cell.angle_alpha   90.00
_cell.angle_beta   90.00
_cell.angle_gamma   90.00
#
_symmetry.space_group_name_H-M   'P 1'
#
loop_
_entity.id
_entity.type
_entity.pdbx_description
1 polymer ?
#
loop_
_entity_poly.entity_id
_entity_poly.type
_entity_poly.pdbx_seq_one_letter_code
_entity_poly.pdbx_strand_id
1 'polypeptide(L)'
;MQDDEFEVYFCRSTAFWLIALACADRYFCSSSSANRRSWSSIRVASRAIPLTILLNFLVYIHIPIFFRLDINPTTLKPVCYSTGPIGPYRSFLTYCNLIIYGICPSLCMFVFGILTVRHINQRRRVHVAPVTITENRQRNERQILRMLLVQVAVYSVTGIAFSVGIIITAVITSQPLNVLQAAQANLANAIIGVFSLVGPCLSFYLFTLSSRLFRKELKRLVCKVNEHVPQSQADQRGTTAIRPPKQPTIPIT
;
A
#
# COMPACT_ATOMS: atom_id res chain seq x y z
N MET A 1 14.08 -2.39 20.02
CA MET A 1 12.92 -3.27 20.32
C MET A 1 11.64 -2.48 20.58
N GLN A 2 11.64 -1.49 21.48
CA GLN A 2 10.45 -0.64 21.69
C GLN A 2 10.17 0.28 20.48
N ASP A 3 11.22 0.81 19.84
CA ASP A 3 11.09 1.61 18.61
C ASP A 3 10.53 0.78 17.45
N ASP A 4 10.91 -0.50 17.39
CA ASP A 4 10.48 -1.42 16.33
C ASP A 4 8.97 -1.70 16.37
N GLU A 5 8.37 -1.78 17.56
CA GLU A 5 6.91 -1.98 17.70
C GLU A 5 6.14 -0.76 17.22
N PHE A 6 6.52 0.44 17.68
CA PHE A 6 5.90 1.68 17.23
C PHE A 6 6.02 1.83 15.71
N GLU A 7 7.22 1.60 15.16
CA GLU A 7 7.48 1.70 13.74
C GLU A 7 6.60 0.71 12.95
N VAL A 8 6.50 -0.54 13.40
CA VAL A 8 5.66 -1.55 12.74
C VAL A 8 4.18 -1.13 12.75
N TYR A 9 3.62 -0.67 13.87
CA TYR A 9 2.21 -0.23 13.92
C TYR A 9 1.97 1.01 13.06
N PHE A 10 2.85 2.00 13.17
CA PHE A 10 2.76 3.27 12.44
C PHE A 10 2.87 3.07 10.93
N CYS A 11 3.93 2.38 10.47
CA CYS A 11 4.17 2.13 9.05
C CYS A 11 3.04 1.32 8.44
N ARG A 12 2.56 0.31 9.17
CA ARG A 12 1.46 -0.55 8.72
C ARG A 12 0.14 0.22 8.61
N SER A 13 -0.21 1.00 9.62
CA SER A 13 -1.42 1.83 9.56
C SER A 13 -1.36 2.84 8.43
N THR A 14 -0.24 3.53 8.30
CA THR A 14 -0.02 4.49 7.22
C THR A 14 -0.18 3.84 5.85
N ALA A 15 0.39 2.64 5.64
CA ALA A 15 0.22 1.91 4.39
C ALA A 15 -1.25 1.60 4.08
N PHE A 16 -2.04 1.17 5.06
CA PHE A 16 -3.47 0.87 4.86
C PHE A 16 -4.27 2.11 4.48
N TRP A 17 -4.05 3.21 5.18
CA TRP A 17 -4.72 4.47 4.88
C TRP A 17 -4.30 5.04 3.51
N LEU A 18 -3.05 4.88 3.10
CA LEU A 18 -2.59 5.28 1.76
C LEU A 18 -3.26 4.44 0.66
N ILE A 19 -3.44 3.13 0.88
CA ILE A 19 -4.18 2.28 -0.06
C ILE A 19 -5.66 2.71 -0.11
N ALA A 20 -6.27 3.05 1.03
CA ALA A 20 -7.63 3.56 1.09
C ALA A 20 -7.78 4.89 0.33
N LEU A 21 -6.84 5.83 0.50
CA LEU A 21 -6.78 7.07 -0.27
C LEU A 21 -6.58 6.82 -1.76
N ALA A 22 -5.73 5.86 -2.14
CA ALA A 22 -5.56 5.47 -3.54
C ALA A 22 -6.85 4.91 -4.14
N CYS A 23 -7.62 4.13 -3.38
CA CYS A 23 -8.94 3.65 -3.80
C CYS A 23 -9.93 4.81 -3.97
N ALA A 24 -9.93 5.77 -3.03
CA ALA A 24 -10.77 6.96 -3.10
C ALA A 24 -10.41 7.84 -4.32
N ASP A 25 -9.12 8.07 -4.56
CA ASP A 25 -8.61 8.80 -5.72
C ASP A 25 -9.08 8.15 -7.03
N ARG A 26 -8.94 6.82 -7.15
CA ARG A 26 -9.43 6.06 -8.31
C ARG A 26 -10.94 6.17 -8.49
N TYR A 27 -11.71 6.14 -7.40
CA TYR A 27 -13.15 6.36 -7.43
C TYR A 27 -13.49 7.75 -8.00
N PHE A 28 -12.86 8.82 -7.47
CA PHE A 28 -13.09 10.19 -7.94
C PHE A 28 -12.68 10.37 -9.41
N CYS A 29 -11.56 9.76 -9.83
CA CYS A 29 -11.12 9.74 -11.23
C CYS A 29 -12.14 9.10 -12.19
N SER A 30 -12.81 8.03 -11.72
CA SER A 30 -13.80 7.26 -12.48
C SER A 30 -15.16 7.96 -12.63
N SER A 31 -15.46 8.91 -11.75
CA SER A 31 -16.72 9.64 -11.74
C SER A 31 -16.91 10.47 -13.02
N SER A 32 -18.16 10.53 -13.51
CA SER A 32 -18.52 11.35 -14.69
C SER A 32 -18.63 12.85 -14.37
N SER A 33 -18.96 13.19 -13.12
CA SER A 33 -19.10 14.59 -12.70
C SER A 33 -17.73 15.27 -12.58
N ALA A 34 -17.58 16.41 -13.28
CA ALA A 34 -16.36 17.24 -13.23
C ALA A 34 -16.01 17.70 -11.81
N ASN A 35 -17.03 18.01 -10.98
CA ASN A 35 -16.83 18.43 -9.61
C ASN A 35 -16.29 17.30 -8.71
N ARG A 36 -16.66 16.04 -8.97
CA ARG A 36 -16.07 14.90 -8.24
C ARG A 36 -14.68 14.55 -8.76
N ARG A 37 -14.41 14.77 -10.04
CA ARG A 37 -13.09 14.51 -10.64
C ARG A 37 -12.03 15.50 -10.15
N SER A 38 -12.39 16.73 -9.81
CA SER A 38 -11.45 17.73 -9.26
C SER A 38 -10.84 17.30 -7.91
N TRP A 39 -11.51 16.40 -7.17
CA TRP A 39 -10.99 15.80 -5.94
C TRP A 39 -9.82 14.84 -6.20
N SER A 40 -9.75 14.23 -7.39
CA SER A 40 -8.60 13.43 -7.84
C SER A 40 -7.51 14.31 -8.50
N SER A 41 -7.27 15.47 -7.92
CA SER A 41 -6.19 16.36 -8.37
C SER A 41 -4.93 16.09 -7.57
N ILE A 42 -3.76 16.26 -8.22
CA ILE A 42 -2.46 16.12 -7.57
C ILE A 42 -2.31 17.02 -6.34
N ARG A 43 -2.99 18.18 -6.33
CA ARG A 43 -3.01 19.12 -5.20
C ARG A 43 -3.72 18.54 -3.98
N VAL A 44 -4.84 17.84 -4.19
CA VAL A 44 -5.57 17.18 -3.10
C VAL A 44 -4.75 16.00 -2.57
N ALA A 45 -4.20 15.16 -3.46
CA ALA A 45 -3.33 14.06 -3.06
C ALA A 45 -2.11 14.54 -2.26
N SER A 46 -1.45 15.61 -2.72
CA SER A 46 -0.29 16.22 -2.05
C SER A 46 -0.61 16.77 -0.66
N ARG A 47 -1.87 17.08 -0.35
CA ARG A 47 -2.31 17.52 0.98
C ARG A 47 -2.82 16.35 1.82
N ALA A 48 -3.52 15.39 1.21
CA ALA A 48 -4.10 14.25 1.89
C ALA A 48 -3.03 13.30 2.45
N ILE A 49 -1.95 13.03 1.69
CA ILE A 49 -0.86 12.14 2.13
C ILE A 49 -0.19 12.64 3.43
N PRO A 50 0.36 13.86 3.51
CA PRO A 50 0.99 14.33 4.75
C PRO A 50 -0.01 14.47 5.89
N LEU A 51 -1.27 14.86 5.60
CA LEU A 51 -2.31 14.92 6.61
C LEU A 51 -2.58 13.53 7.22
N THR A 52 -2.67 12.48 6.41
CA THR A 52 -2.83 11.10 6.88
C THR A 52 -1.63 10.61 7.68
N ILE A 53 -0.41 10.96 7.26
CA ILE A 53 0.81 10.62 8.03
C ILE A 53 0.78 11.30 9.40
N LEU A 54 0.45 12.60 9.44
CA LEU A 54 0.34 13.37 10.68
C LEU A 54 -0.75 12.83 11.61
N LEU A 55 -1.93 12.51 11.07
CA LEU A 55 -3.02 11.91 11.84
C LEU A 55 -2.63 10.55 12.42
N ASN A 56 -1.97 9.69 11.63
CA ASN A 56 -1.45 8.42 12.14
C ASN A 56 -0.42 8.64 13.24
N PHE A 57 0.51 9.60 13.06
CA PHE A 57 1.51 9.91 14.07
C PHE A 57 0.87 10.35 15.40
N LEU A 58 -0.11 11.26 15.34
CA LEU A 58 -0.88 11.70 16.51
C LEU A 58 -1.64 10.55 17.17
N VAL A 59 -2.20 9.64 16.39
CA VAL A 59 -2.87 8.45 16.93
C VAL A 59 -1.87 7.53 17.63
N TYR A 60 -0.65 7.35 17.14
CA TYR A 60 0.30 6.36 17.67
C TYR A 60 1.35 6.91 18.66
N ILE A 61 1.47 8.23 18.83
CA ILE A 61 2.45 8.86 19.75
C ILE A 61 2.32 8.39 21.21
N HIS A 62 1.12 7.93 21.60
CA HIS A 62 0.88 7.39 22.93
C HIS A 62 1.61 6.05 23.19
N ILE A 63 1.94 5.26 22.16
CA ILE A 63 2.62 3.97 22.33
C ILE A 63 3.99 4.12 23.02
N PRO A 64 4.96 4.91 22.51
CA PRO A 64 6.25 5.05 23.17
C PRO A 64 6.16 5.67 24.58
N ILE A 65 5.12 6.44 24.87
CA ILE A 65 4.90 7.06 26.18
C ILE A 65 4.44 6.03 27.22
N PHE A 66 3.53 5.13 26.84
CA PHE A 66 2.91 4.19 27.77
C PHE A 66 3.52 2.79 27.76
N PHE A 67 4.34 2.43 26.79
CA PHE A 67 5.06 1.15 26.80
C PHE A 67 6.34 1.26 27.63
N ARG A 68 6.70 0.18 28.33
CA ARG A 68 7.97 0.07 29.05
C ARG A 68 8.65 -1.24 28.71
N LEU A 69 9.97 -1.17 28.68
CA LEU A 69 10.84 -2.33 28.60
C LEU A 69 11.10 -2.85 30.01
N ASP A 70 10.87 -4.14 30.23
CA ASP A 70 11.22 -4.81 31.49
C ASP A 70 11.87 -6.16 31.19
N ILE A 71 12.52 -6.73 32.18
CA ILE A 71 13.16 -8.03 32.07
C ILE A 71 12.21 -9.08 32.63
N ASN A 72 11.78 -10.02 31.80
CA ASN A 72 10.94 -11.11 32.28
C ASN A 72 11.77 -11.98 33.25
N PRO A 73 11.33 -12.14 34.52
CA PRO A 73 12.11 -12.81 35.55
C PRO A 73 12.31 -14.32 35.28
N THR A 74 11.46 -14.92 34.44
CA THR A 74 11.52 -16.36 34.12
C THR A 74 12.46 -16.63 32.95
N THR A 75 12.48 -15.76 31.95
CA THR A 75 13.25 -15.99 30.70
C THR A 75 14.52 -15.16 30.62
N LEU A 76 14.72 -14.19 31.53
CA LEU A 76 15.83 -13.21 31.52
C LEU A 76 15.93 -12.42 30.21
N LYS A 77 14.86 -12.40 29.40
CA LYS A 77 14.79 -11.69 28.14
C LYS A 77 14.02 -10.37 28.32
N PRO A 78 14.41 -9.30 27.61
CA PRO A 78 13.64 -8.06 27.60
C PRO A 78 12.28 -8.32 26.95
N VAL A 79 11.22 -7.91 27.64
CA VAL A 79 9.84 -7.96 27.16
C VAL A 79 9.28 -6.54 27.19
N CYS A 80 8.60 -6.17 26.12
CA CYS A 80 7.89 -4.90 26.03
C CYS A 80 6.46 -5.12 26.52
N TYR A 81 6.02 -4.37 27.53
CA TYR A 81 4.63 -4.41 27.97
C TYR A 81 4.07 -2.99 28.19
N SER A 82 2.75 -2.85 28.02
CA SER A 82 2.06 -1.61 28.35
C SER A 82 2.14 -1.35 29.85
N THR A 83 2.60 -0.17 30.26
CA THR A 83 2.76 0.21 31.67
C THR A 83 1.41 0.15 32.38
N GLY A 84 1.29 -0.79 33.33
CA GLY A 84 0.12 -0.96 34.18
C GLY A 84 -0.36 -2.42 34.24
N PRO A 85 -1.09 -2.82 35.29
CA PRO A 85 -1.80 -4.10 35.32
C PRO A 85 -2.74 -4.21 34.11
N ILE A 86 -3.22 -5.43 33.79
CA ILE A 86 -4.26 -5.68 32.78
C ILE A 86 -5.37 -4.64 32.97
N GLY A 87 -5.36 -3.60 32.16
CA GLY A 87 -5.96 -2.32 32.52
C GLY A 87 -6.64 -1.66 31.33
N PRO A 88 -7.38 -0.57 31.57
CA PRO A 88 -8.22 0.09 30.57
C PRO A 88 -7.45 0.51 29.31
N TYR A 89 -6.16 0.83 29.45
CA TYR A 89 -5.29 1.21 28.34
C TYR A 89 -5.09 0.09 27.31
N ARG A 90 -4.86 -1.16 27.75
CA ARG A 90 -4.66 -2.29 26.83
C ARG A 90 -5.92 -2.60 26.02
N SER A 91 -7.09 -2.51 26.67
CA SER A 91 -8.38 -2.62 26.01
C SER A 91 -8.60 -1.48 25.02
N PHE A 92 -8.34 -0.23 25.43
CA PHE A 92 -8.42 0.94 24.56
C PHE A 92 -7.55 0.78 23.31
N LEU A 93 -6.28 0.42 23.47
CA LEU A 93 -5.36 0.18 22.35
C LEU A 93 -5.88 -0.90 21.40
N THR A 94 -6.42 -1.99 21.95
CA THR A 94 -6.98 -3.09 21.16
C THR A 94 -8.18 -2.63 20.33
N TYR A 95 -9.11 -1.89 20.94
CA TYR A 95 -10.28 -1.36 20.23
C TYR A 95 -9.92 -0.28 19.21
N CYS A 96 -9.02 0.64 19.55
CA CYS A 96 -8.53 1.65 18.62
C CYS A 96 -7.85 0.99 17.41
N ASN A 97 -7.02 -0.03 17.63
CA ASN A 97 -6.37 -0.75 16.54
C ASN A 97 -7.41 -1.50 15.68
N LEU A 98 -8.36 -2.21 16.30
CA LEU A 98 -9.43 -2.88 15.55
C LEU A 98 -10.23 -1.91 14.68
N ILE A 99 -10.62 -0.75 15.22
CA ILE A 99 -11.49 0.20 14.52
C ILE A 99 -10.70 1.00 13.48
N ILE A 100 -9.61 1.65 13.89
CA ILE A 100 -8.85 2.60 13.04
C ILE A 100 -8.04 1.86 11.98
N TYR A 101 -7.52 0.67 12.30
CA TYR A 101 -6.64 -0.08 11.40
C TYR A 101 -7.35 -1.27 10.72
N GLY A 102 -8.23 -1.96 11.43
CA GLY A 102 -8.96 -3.10 10.86
C GLY A 102 -10.17 -2.67 10.03
N ILE A 103 -11.17 -2.11 10.71
CA ILE A 103 -12.52 -1.94 10.17
C ILE A 103 -12.61 -0.73 9.25
N CYS A 104 -12.18 0.46 9.70
CA CYS A 104 -12.38 1.71 8.99
C CYS A 104 -11.74 1.71 7.58
N PRO A 105 -10.42 1.45 7.43
CA PRO A 105 -9.80 1.46 6.11
C PRO A 105 -10.33 0.34 5.21
N SER A 106 -10.66 -0.84 5.78
CA SER A 106 -11.29 -1.93 5.04
C SER A 106 -12.67 -1.55 4.48
N LEU A 107 -13.53 -0.94 5.30
CA LEU A 107 -14.84 -0.47 4.86
C LEU A 107 -14.72 0.63 3.81
N CYS A 108 -13.84 1.61 4.02
CA CYS A 108 -13.57 2.65 3.02
C CYS A 108 -13.12 2.04 1.70
N MET A 109 -12.12 1.15 1.72
CA MET A 109 -11.61 0.48 0.53
C MET A 109 -12.69 -0.35 -0.18
N PHE A 110 -13.51 -1.10 0.58
CA PHE A 110 -14.59 -1.92 0.03
C PHE A 110 -15.68 -1.05 -0.64
N VAL A 111 -16.11 0.01 0.03
CA VAL A 111 -17.11 0.95 -0.49
C VAL A 111 -16.60 1.63 -1.75
N PHE A 112 -15.39 2.22 -1.72
CA PHE A 112 -14.82 2.87 -2.91
C PHE A 112 -14.55 1.87 -4.04
N GLY A 113 -14.15 0.64 -3.72
CA GLY A 113 -13.97 -0.44 -4.68
C GLY A 113 -15.26 -0.76 -5.44
N ILE A 114 -16.37 -1.02 -4.71
CA ILE A 114 -17.68 -1.30 -5.30
C ILE A 114 -18.18 -0.13 -6.13
N LEU A 115 -18.09 1.09 -5.58
CA LEU A 115 -18.54 2.30 -6.27
C LEU A 115 -17.79 2.51 -7.59
N THR A 116 -16.48 2.25 -7.61
CA THR A 116 -15.67 2.37 -8.82
C THR A 116 -16.08 1.33 -9.87
N VAL A 117 -16.33 0.08 -9.48
CA VAL A 117 -16.82 -0.96 -10.39
C VAL A 117 -18.19 -0.59 -10.98
N ARG A 118 -19.10 -0.09 -10.14
CA ARG A 118 -20.44 0.35 -10.57
C ARG A 118 -20.35 1.48 -11.60
N HIS A 119 -19.54 2.50 -11.35
CA HIS A 119 -19.35 3.61 -12.29
C HIS A 119 -18.74 3.16 -13.63
N ILE A 120 -17.73 2.29 -13.61
CA ILE A 120 -17.11 1.76 -14.83
C ILE A 120 -18.13 0.98 -15.66
N ASN A 121 -18.94 0.14 -15.01
CA ASN A 121 -19.98 -0.64 -15.68
C ASN A 121 -21.09 0.26 -16.27
N GLN A 122 -21.48 1.32 -15.56
CA GLN A 122 -22.48 2.27 -16.03
C GLN A 122 -21.99 3.07 -17.24
N ARG A 123 -20.74 3.57 -17.21
CA ARG A 123 -20.13 4.26 -18.38
C ARG A 123 -20.11 3.40 -19.63
N ARG A 124 -19.88 2.09 -19.50
CA ARG A 124 -19.87 1.15 -20.62
C ARG A 124 -21.23 1.04 -21.31
N ARG A 125 -22.33 1.15 -20.55
CA ARG A 125 -23.69 1.05 -21.10
C ARG A 125 -24.10 2.30 -21.89
N VAL A 126 -23.52 3.46 -21.56
CA VAL A 126 -23.93 4.77 -22.11
C VAL A 126 -23.04 5.24 -23.27
N HIS A 127 -21.78 4.81 -23.37
CA HIS A 127 -20.87 5.20 -24.46
C HIS A 127 -20.55 4.02 -25.38
N VAL A 128 -21.35 3.89 -26.45
CA VAL A 128 -21.02 3.10 -27.65
C VAL A 128 -20.28 4.04 -28.61
N ALA A 129 -18.98 4.26 -28.40
CA ALA A 129 -18.15 5.16 -29.21
C ALA A 129 -16.86 4.42 -29.66
N PRO A 130 -16.17 4.82 -30.76
CA PRO A 130 -15.36 3.93 -31.60
C PRO A 130 -14.08 3.38 -30.93
N VAL A 131 -14.25 2.18 -30.37
CA VAL A 131 -13.44 0.95 -30.22
C VAL A 131 -11.90 0.95 -30.19
N THR A 132 -11.11 1.65 -31.02
CA THR A 132 -9.73 1.15 -31.26
C THR A 132 -8.63 1.64 -30.30
N ILE A 133 -8.57 2.94 -29.94
CA ILE A 133 -7.47 3.47 -29.08
C ILE A 133 -7.84 3.46 -27.59
N THR A 134 -9.13 3.67 -27.28
CA THR A 134 -9.62 3.78 -25.91
C THR A 134 -9.70 2.42 -25.20
N GLU A 135 -9.89 1.33 -25.94
CA GLU A 135 -10.06 -0.01 -25.35
C GLU A 135 -8.82 -0.52 -24.63
N ASN A 136 -7.63 -0.36 -25.20
CA ASN A 136 -6.41 -0.83 -24.56
C ASN A 136 -6.13 -0.08 -23.25
N ARG A 137 -6.42 1.23 -23.21
CA ARG A 137 -6.31 2.03 -21.98
C ARG A 137 -7.33 1.56 -20.93
N GLN A 138 -8.58 1.35 -21.33
CA GLN A 138 -9.63 0.87 -20.42
C GLN A 138 -9.37 -0.54 -19.89
N ARG A 139 -8.86 -1.46 -20.72
CA ARG A 139 -8.48 -2.82 -20.29
C ARG A 139 -7.38 -2.77 -19.23
N ASN A 140 -6.40 -1.88 -19.39
CA ASN A 140 -5.33 -1.70 -18.41
C ASN A 140 -5.87 -1.12 -17.10
N GLU A 141 -6.68 -0.06 -17.17
CA GLU A 141 -7.28 0.55 -15.99
C GLU A 141 -8.16 -0.46 -15.22
N ARG A 142 -8.91 -1.32 -15.91
CA ARG A 142 -9.66 -2.43 -15.30
C ARG A 142 -8.76 -3.48 -14.67
N GLN A 143 -7.67 -3.83 -15.33
CA GLN A 143 -6.71 -4.79 -14.78
C GLN A 143 -6.13 -4.27 -13.47
N ILE A 144 -5.68 -3.01 -13.45
CA ILE A 144 -5.16 -2.33 -12.25
C ILE A 144 -6.23 -2.29 -11.15
N LEU A 145 -7.47 -1.95 -11.49
CA LEU A 145 -8.56 -1.90 -10.54
C LEU A 145 -8.91 -3.28 -9.96
N ARG A 146 -8.98 -4.32 -10.79
CA ARG A 146 -9.23 -5.69 -10.33
C ARG A 146 -8.11 -6.16 -9.40
N MET A 147 -6.87 -5.81 -9.73
CA MET A 147 -5.70 -6.08 -8.89
C MET A 147 -5.83 -5.40 -7.51
N LEU A 148 -6.20 -4.12 -7.50
CA LEU A 148 -6.43 -3.33 -6.28
C LEU A 148 -7.59 -3.91 -5.45
N LEU A 149 -8.66 -4.40 -6.08
CA LEU A 149 -9.76 -5.06 -5.36
C LEU A 149 -9.32 -6.38 -4.71
N VAL A 150 -8.52 -7.19 -5.40
CA VAL A 150 -7.96 -8.42 -4.83
C VAL A 150 -7.05 -8.08 -3.65
N GLN A 151 -6.22 -7.03 -3.79
CA GLN A 151 -5.41 -6.52 -2.68
C GLN A 151 -6.29 -6.17 -1.48
N VAL A 152 -7.29 -5.32 -1.68
CA VAL A 152 -8.22 -4.91 -0.62
C VAL A 152 -8.85 -6.12 0.05
N ALA A 153 -9.34 -7.11 -0.71
CA ALA A 153 -9.94 -8.30 -0.16
C ALA A 153 -8.96 -9.11 0.71
N VAL A 154 -7.74 -9.35 0.22
CA VAL A 154 -6.68 -10.03 0.99
C VAL A 154 -6.37 -9.24 2.27
N TYR A 155 -6.19 -7.92 2.15
CA TYR A 155 -5.90 -7.04 3.27
C TYR A 155 -7.00 -7.04 4.33
N SER A 156 -8.28 -6.98 3.93
CA SER A 156 -9.40 -7.06 4.86
C SER A 156 -9.47 -8.41 5.57
N VAL A 157 -9.29 -9.52 4.85
CA VAL A 157 -9.29 -10.87 5.47
C VAL A 157 -8.12 -11.01 6.45
N THR A 158 -6.90 -10.64 6.05
CA THR A 158 -5.72 -10.71 6.93
C THR A 158 -5.82 -9.75 8.11
N GLY A 159 -6.38 -8.55 7.90
CA GLY A 159 -6.56 -7.54 8.94
C GLY A 159 -7.55 -8.00 9.99
N ILE A 160 -8.71 -8.53 9.57
CA ILE A 160 -9.71 -9.10 10.48
C ILE A 160 -9.11 -10.29 11.24
N ALA A 161 -8.43 -11.21 10.55
CA ALA A 161 -7.79 -12.36 11.20
C ALA A 161 -6.76 -11.93 12.25
N PHE A 162 -5.95 -10.91 11.93
CA PHE A 162 -4.98 -10.33 12.87
C PHE A 162 -5.66 -9.70 14.08
N SER A 163 -6.69 -8.88 13.89
CA SER A 163 -7.41 -8.25 15.00
C SER A 163 -8.09 -9.27 15.90
N VAL A 164 -8.70 -10.32 15.33
CA VAL A 164 -9.27 -11.44 16.09
C VAL A 164 -8.17 -12.16 16.89
N GLY A 165 -7.00 -12.38 16.27
CA GLY A 165 -5.83 -12.96 16.93
C GLY A 165 -5.37 -12.18 18.16
N ILE A 166 -5.34 -10.84 18.08
CA ILE A 166 -5.00 -9.98 19.22
C ILE A 166 -6.03 -10.12 20.33
N ILE A 167 -7.33 -10.12 20.01
CA ILE A 167 -8.39 -10.27 21.01
C ILE A 167 -8.29 -11.63 21.70
N ILE A 168 -8.12 -12.71 20.93
CA ILE A 168 -7.93 -14.06 21.46
C ILE A 168 -6.72 -14.10 22.40
N THR A 169 -5.59 -13.52 21.99
CA THR A 169 -4.38 -13.47 22.82
C THR A 169 -4.61 -12.66 24.10
N ALA A 170 -5.34 -11.55 24.02
CA ALA A 170 -5.68 -10.73 25.19
C ALA A 170 -6.57 -11.48 26.19
N VAL A 171 -7.54 -12.27 25.70
CA VAL A 171 -8.39 -13.12 26.55
C VAL A 171 -7.59 -14.27 27.14
N ILE A 172 -6.81 -14.97 26.32
CA ILE A 172 -6.01 -16.14 26.74
C ILE A 172 -5.00 -15.76 27.83
N THR A 173 -4.28 -14.64 27.67
CA THR A 173 -3.29 -14.18 28.67
C THR A 173 -3.88 -13.83 30.04
N SER A 174 -5.21 -13.74 30.19
CA SER A 174 -5.87 -13.55 31.48
C SER A 174 -6.08 -14.85 32.28
N GLN A 175 -5.80 -16.01 31.69
CA GLN A 175 -6.03 -17.33 32.28
C GLN A 175 -4.70 -18.06 32.54
N PRO A 176 -4.57 -18.84 33.63
CA PRO A 176 -3.41 -19.70 33.84
C PRO A 176 -3.41 -20.82 32.79
N LEU A 177 -2.45 -20.78 31.87
CA LEU A 177 -2.36 -21.73 30.76
C LEU A 177 -1.42 -22.89 31.06
N ASN A 178 -1.82 -24.08 30.60
CA ASN A 178 -0.92 -25.23 30.53
C ASN A 178 0.17 -25.01 29.48
N VAL A 179 1.35 -25.63 29.66
CA VAL A 179 2.51 -25.50 28.74
C VAL A 179 2.12 -25.78 27.28
N LEU A 180 1.30 -26.80 27.04
CA LEU A 180 0.81 -27.15 25.71
C LEU A 180 -0.05 -26.03 25.09
N GLN A 181 -0.94 -25.42 25.88
CA GLN A 181 -1.81 -24.35 25.39
C GLN A 181 -1.02 -23.07 25.11
N ALA A 182 0.00 -22.76 25.93
CA ALA A 182 0.91 -21.65 25.68
C ALA A 182 1.69 -21.86 24.36
N ALA A 183 2.18 -23.07 24.10
CA ALA A 183 2.86 -23.40 22.84
C ALA A 183 1.93 -23.25 21.62
N GLN A 184 0.68 -23.72 21.72
CA GLN A 184 -0.33 -23.55 20.66
C GLN A 184 -0.66 -22.07 20.39
N ALA A 185 -0.85 -21.27 21.44
CA ALA A 185 -1.10 -19.84 21.32
C ALA A 185 0.07 -19.10 20.66
N ASN A 186 1.31 -19.45 21.03
CA ASN A 186 2.51 -18.88 20.42
C ASN A 186 2.62 -19.26 18.93
N LEU A 187 2.34 -20.50 18.56
CA LEU A 187 2.31 -20.94 17.17
C LEU A 187 1.24 -20.19 16.36
N ALA A 188 0.03 -20.06 16.90
CA ALA A 188 -1.05 -19.31 16.26
C ALA A 188 -0.66 -17.84 16.04
N ASN A 189 -0.05 -17.20 17.05
CA ASN A 189 0.45 -15.83 16.93
C ASN A 189 1.57 -15.69 15.90
N ALA A 190 2.48 -16.66 15.80
CA ALA A 190 3.51 -16.66 14.76
C ALA A 190 2.90 -16.75 13.36
N ILE A 191 1.93 -17.65 13.15
CA ILE A 191 1.21 -17.80 11.87
C ILE A 191 0.51 -16.47 11.51
N ILE A 192 -0.25 -15.90 12.45
CA ILE A 192 -0.94 -14.62 12.27
C ILE A 192 0.04 -13.48 11.97
N GLY A 193 1.20 -13.47 12.63
CA GLY A 193 2.29 -12.54 12.34
C GLY A 193 2.78 -12.63 10.89
N VAL A 194 3.01 -13.84 10.39
CA VAL A 194 3.40 -14.09 8.99
C VAL A 194 2.32 -13.65 8.01
N PHE A 195 1.04 -13.96 8.27
CA PHE A 195 -0.08 -13.50 7.44
C PHE A 195 -0.12 -11.98 7.34
N SER A 196 0.27 -11.30 8.41
CA SER A 196 0.26 -9.85 8.44
C SER A 196 1.40 -9.22 7.62
N LEU A 197 2.45 -9.98 7.28
CA LEU A 197 3.52 -9.58 6.35
C LEU A 197 3.12 -9.75 4.87
N VAL A 198 2.12 -10.59 4.58
CA VAL A 198 1.64 -10.82 3.21
C VAL A 198 1.19 -9.52 2.56
N GLY A 199 0.53 -8.63 3.31
CA GLY A 199 0.06 -7.35 2.82
C GLY A 199 1.18 -6.51 2.16
N PRO A 200 2.20 -6.07 2.91
CA PRO A 200 3.33 -5.32 2.35
C PRO A 200 3.98 -5.98 1.14
N CYS A 201 4.19 -7.31 1.19
CA CYS A 201 4.71 -8.07 0.05
C CYS A 201 3.78 -7.97 -1.17
N LEU A 202 2.47 -8.13 -0.96
CA LEU A 202 1.47 -7.99 -2.01
C LEU A 202 1.50 -6.59 -2.61
N SER A 203 1.58 -5.55 -1.78
CA SER A 203 1.70 -4.14 -2.23
C SER A 203 2.93 -3.93 -3.11
N PHE A 204 4.09 -4.46 -2.72
CA PHE A 204 5.28 -4.41 -3.56
C PHE A 204 5.07 -5.07 -4.92
N TYR A 205 4.49 -6.28 -4.93
CA TYR A 205 4.13 -6.97 -6.17
C TYR A 205 3.13 -6.17 -6.99
N LEU A 206 2.16 -5.54 -6.33
CA LEU A 206 1.12 -4.75 -6.98
C LEU A 206 1.70 -3.51 -7.63
N PHE A 207 2.53 -2.73 -6.95
CA PHE A 207 3.15 -1.56 -7.55
C PHE A 207 4.11 -1.95 -8.69
N THR A 208 4.90 -3.01 -8.49
CA THR A 208 5.87 -3.49 -9.47
C THR A 208 5.21 -4.08 -10.72
N LEU A 209 4.17 -4.90 -10.55
CA LEU A 209 3.46 -5.54 -11.67
C LEU A 209 2.42 -4.60 -12.30
N SER A 210 1.66 -3.81 -11.53
CA SER A 210 0.60 -2.93 -12.05
C SER A 210 1.15 -1.91 -13.05
N SER A 211 2.33 -1.33 -12.77
CA SER A 211 2.90 -0.30 -13.62
C SER A 211 3.60 -0.94 -14.83
N ARG A 212 2.90 -1.00 -15.97
CA ARG A 212 3.53 -1.27 -17.28
C ARG A 212 4.67 -0.31 -17.57
N LEU A 213 4.57 0.92 -17.05
CA LEU A 213 5.62 1.93 -17.11
C LEU A 213 6.85 1.46 -16.32
N PHE A 214 6.67 0.98 -15.09
CA PHE A 214 7.75 0.44 -14.27
C PHE A 214 8.37 -0.80 -14.89
N ARG A 215 7.59 -1.71 -15.48
CA ARG A 215 8.16 -2.86 -16.20
C ARG A 215 8.95 -2.45 -17.45
N LYS A 216 8.52 -1.39 -18.16
CA LYS A 216 9.26 -0.84 -19.29
C LYS A 216 10.56 -0.17 -18.85
N GLU A 217 10.52 0.61 -17.78
CA GLU A 217 11.70 1.27 -17.23
C GLU A 217 12.66 0.27 -16.56
N LEU A 218 12.15 -0.71 -15.80
CA LEU A 218 12.95 -1.80 -15.23
C LEU A 218 13.59 -2.65 -16.32
N LYS A 219 12.85 -3.01 -17.38
CA LYS A 219 13.45 -3.67 -18.56
C LYS A 219 14.48 -2.78 -19.23
N ARG A 220 14.24 -1.48 -19.38
CA ARG A 220 15.25 -0.55 -19.92
C ARG A 220 16.51 -0.51 -19.05
N LEU A 221 16.36 -0.45 -17.72
CA LEU A 221 17.49 -0.43 -16.79
C LEU A 221 18.26 -1.76 -16.83
N VAL A 222 17.57 -2.90 -16.78
CA VAL A 222 18.20 -4.23 -16.85
C VAL A 222 18.83 -4.49 -18.22
N CYS A 223 18.17 -4.11 -19.33
CA CYS A 223 18.72 -4.26 -20.68
C CYS A 223 19.89 -3.30 -20.94
N LYS A 224 19.85 -2.05 -20.44
CA LYS A 224 20.99 -1.12 -20.52
C LYS A 224 22.17 -1.54 -19.65
N VAL A 225 21.92 -2.14 -18.48
CA VAL A 225 22.98 -2.71 -17.65
C VAL A 225 23.69 -3.86 -18.39
N ASN A 226 22.97 -4.61 -19.22
CA ASN A 226 23.56 -5.65 -20.07
C ASN A 226 24.37 -5.11 -21.26
N GLU A 227 24.18 -3.84 -21.64
CA GLU A 227 24.99 -3.12 -22.65
C GLU A 227 26.23 -2.41 -22.05
N HIS A 228 26.45 -2.51 -20.74
CA HIS A 228 27.68 -2.05 -20.07
C HIS A 228 28.62 -3.20 -19.66
N VAL A 229 28.51 -4.34 -20.34
CA VAL A 229 29.64 -5.27 -20.53
C VAL A 229 30.58 -4.63 -21.57
N PRO A 230 31.88 -4.47 -21.29
CA PRO A 230 32.70 -3.41 -21.85
C PRO A 230 32.92 -3.55 -23.35
N GLN A 231 32.44 -2.57 -24.10
CA GLN A 231 33.00 -2.18 -25.39
C GLN A 231 34.33 -1.44 -25.13
N SER A 232 35.30 -2.18 -24.61
CA SER A 232 36.69 -1.74 -24.59
C SER A 232 37.22 -1.82 -26.02
N GLN A 233 37.57 -0.66 -26.57
CA GLN A 233 38.52 -0.48 -27.67
C GLN A 233 38.20 -1.14 -29.03
N ALA A 234 37.28 -0.56 -29.81
CA ALA A 234 37.36 -0.62 -31.28
C ALA A 234 36.37 0.36 -31.93
N ASP A 235 36.53 1.67 -31.78
CA ASP A 235 36.29 2.59 -32.91
C ASP A 235 36.76 4.03 -32.61
N GLN A 236 38.08 4.20 -32.49
CA GLN A 236 38.70 5.46 -32.87
C GLN A 236 39.11 5.35 -34.34
N ARG A 237 38.22 5.65 -35.28
CA ARG A 237 38.55 6.13 -36.64
C ARG A 237 37.28 6.49 -37.40
N GLY A 238 37.06 7.77 -37.68
CA GLY A 238 36.03 8.12 -38.64
C GLY A 238 35.51 9.54 -38.62
N THR A 239 36.40 10.51 -38.48
CA THR A 239 36.18 11.90 -38.87
C THR A 239 35.57 11.97 -40.27
N THR A 240 34.36 12.53 -40.48
CA THR A 240 34.12 13.44 -41.62
C THR A 240 32.75 14.15 -41.61
N ALA A 241 32.85 15.47 -41.84
CA ALA A 241 32.01 16.30 -42.70
C ALA A 241 30.60 16.72 -42.22
N ILE A 242 30.61 17.88 -41.57
CA ILE A 242 29.54 18.88 -41.52
C ILE A 242 29.15 19.28 -42.95
N ARG A 243 27.86 19.16 -43.31
CA ARG A 243 27.28 19.72 -44.54
C ARG A 243 26.25 20.79 -44.17
N PRO A 244 26.38 22.04 -44.66
CA PRO A 244 25.41 23.10 -44.36
C PRO A 244 24.11 22.95 -45.17
N PRO A 245 22.99 23.52 -44.67
CA PRO A 245 21.68 23.43 -45.31
C PRO A 245 21.55 24.34 -46.55
N LYS A 246 20.86 23.81 -47.56
CA LYS A 246 20.55 24.44 -48.85
C LYS A 246 19.37 25.42 -48.70
N GLN A 247 19.56 26.68 -49.08
CA GLN A 247 18.50 27.70 -49.13
C GLN A 247 17.50 27.43 -50.28
N PRO A 248 16.19 27.64 -50.07
CA PRO A 248 15.18 27.54 -51.13
C PRO A 248 15.02 28.86 -51.91
N THR A 249 15.07 28.75 -53.23
CA THR A 249 14.81 29.83 -54.20
C THR A 249 13.29 30.03 -54.37
N ILE A 250 12.82 31.26 -54.21
CA ILE A 250 11.42 31.67 -54.46
C ILE A 250 11.33 32.18 -55.92
N PRO A 251 10.42 31.66 -56.76
CA PRO A 251 10.12 32.27 -58.05
C PRO A 251 9.13 33.43 -57.87
N ILE A 252 9.48 34.58 -58.46
CA ILE A 252 8.61 35.73 -58.64
C ILE A 252 7.77 35.47 -59.88
N THR A 253 6.44 35.59 -59.76
CA THR A 253 5.54 35.81 -60.90
C THR A 253 4.35 36.61 -60.41
#